data_AF-A0A238LCZ4-F1
#
_entry.id   AF-A0A238LCZ4-F1
#
_cell.length_a   1.000
_cell.length_b   1.000
_cell.length_c   1.000
_cell.angle_alpha   90.00
_cell.angle_beta   90.00
_cell.angle_gamma   90.00
#
_symmetry.space_group_name_H-M   'P 1'
#
loop_
_entity.id
_entity.type
_entity.pdbx_description
1 polymer ?
#
loop_
_entity_poly.entity_id
_entity_poly.type
_entity_poly.pdbx_seq_one_letter_code
_entity_poly.pdbx_strand_id
1 'polypeptide(L)'
;MDPLSWTGAAGAILNPLLAATTLAFVVSIVSMTVLSFFTPAHTLQSNPDGSLVQQGGIYGLSEIASKYTLFALLAVLVAYIVAGVVMPYGNAGILGAISKQFTPVWIALVITFALSITFKRRLGIYGKLFDNIVGMVGFGLVMFWVFTAVFVGVFDMIATHDPLSQLSGLKNKVPGVPVPGAEDMAPGSHYLLGGDNLARDVFSRMIHGSWIVIQIAPLATMFAFMVGITLGLPAGYFGGRFDTALSFLANLILAFPVILLFYLLVTPEMVETGIPTYMAAVLFIFPLVFFAVLLNSRYHTQPSIRTPLLVVVLGAVGWIYLSLISQPGTVFNFMPGALDLFDIPGGILVVFVSVVFVNSPTIYRIVRGLAMDIKTRDYVAAAQTRGEGSWYIMLWEILPNARGPLIVDFCLRIGYATILLGTLGFFGLGLPPESPDWGSTINAGRGLLSIYPHPALVPAIALLSMVLGLNLLADGLREESLKD
;
A
#
# COMPACT_ATOMS: atom_id res chain seq x y z
N MET A 1 7.30 13.66 36.28
CA MET A 1 7.78 13.89 34.91
C MET A 1 7.10 15.10 34.31
N ASP A 2 7.86 15.92 33.59
CA ASP A 2 7.32 17.04 32.83
C ASP A 2 6.87 16.59 31.44
N PRO A 3 5.88 17.25 30.82
CA PRO A 3 5.50 16.98 29.44
C PRO A 3 6.65 17.23 28.45
N LEU A 4 6.75 16.39 27.43
CA LEU A 4 7.71 16.59 26.33
C LEU A 4 7.27 17.76 25.44
N SER A 5 8.24 18.60 25.07
CA SER A 5 8.05 19.55 23.97
C SER A 5 8.18 18.84 22.61
N TRP A 6 7.71 19.46 21.53
CA TRP A 6 7.77 18.85 20.19
C TRP A 6 9.19 18.55 19.71
N THR A 7 10.13 19.48 19.91
CA THR A 7 11.49 19.41 19.34
C THR A 7 12.61 19.36 20.38
N GLY A 8 12.28 19.47 21.67
CA GLY A 8 13.27 19.38 22.75
C GLY A 8 14.43 20.38 22.60
N ALA A 9 15.62 19.97 23.04
CA ALA A 9 16.84 20.73 22.93
C ALA A 9 17.31 20.92 21.47
N ALA A 10 17.02 19.96 20.59
CA ALA A 10 17.35 20.05 19.16
C ALA A 10 16.62 21.22 18.48
N GLY A 11 15.43 21.57 18.97
CA GLY A 11 14.63 22.69 18.49
C GLY A 11 15.32 24.05 18.57
N ALA A 12 16.25 24.26 19.51
CA ALA A 12 16.96 25.53 19.65
C ALA A 12 17.75 25.91 18.39
N ILE A 13 18.28 24.90 17.68
CA ILE A 13 19.06 25.08 16.44
C ILE A 13 18.21 24.80 15.22
N LEU A 14 17.41 23.73 15.26
CA LEU A 14 16.69 23.26 14.08
C LEU A 14 15.39 24.01 13.81
N ASN A 15 14.71 24.61 14.81
CA ASN A 15 13.46 25.35 14.58
C ASN A 15 13.70 26.60 13.70
N PRO A 16 14.71 27.46 13.96
CA PRO A 16 15.00 28.61 13.10
C PRO A 16 15.39 28.20 11.68
N LEU A 17 16.18 27.13 11.53
CA LEU A 17 16.57 26.59 10.23
C LEU A 17 15.35 26.06 9.45
N LEU A 18 14.45 25.35 10.12
CA LEU A 18 13.22 24.84 9.52
C LEU A 18 12.34 26.00 9.04
N ALA A 19 12.15 27.04 9.87
CA ALA A 19 11.38 28.21 9.49
C ALA A 19 11.99 28.95 8.29
N ALA A 20 13.31 29.17 8.30
CA ALA A 20 14.02 29.83 7.22
C ALA A 20 13.96 29.05 5.90
N THR A 21 14.22 27.74 5.95
CA THR A 21 14.18 26.87 4.75
C THR A 21 12.76 26.72 4.21
N THR A 22 11.76 26.59 5.09
CA THR A 22 10.33 26.53 4.69
C THR A 22 9.90 27.83 4.03
N LEU A 23 10.23 28.98 4.63
CA LEU A 23 9.91 30.29 4.05
C LEU A 23 10.58 30.47 2.68
N ALA A 24 11.87 30.14 2.57
CA ALA A 24 12.60 30.21 1.30
C ALA A 24 11.98 29.29 0.23
N PHE A 25 11.56 28.08 0.61
CA PHE A 25 10.88 27.16 -0.29
C PHE A 25 9.53 27.71 -0.76
N VAL A 26 8.68 28.18 0.17
CA VAL A 26 7.38 28.79 -0.18
C VAL A 26 7.56 29.99 -1.11
N VAL A 27 8.49 30.89 -0.79
CA VAL A 27 8.79 32.07 -1.63
C VAL A 27 9.26 31.65 -3.02
N SER A 28 10.11 30.63 -3.13
CA SER A 28 10.58 30.14 -4.43
C SER A 28 9.45 29.54 -5.28
N ILE A 29 8.53 28.77 -4.67
CA ILE A 29 7.37 28.18 -5.35
C ILE A 29 6.39 29.27 -5.78
N VAL A 30 6.11 30.25 -4.92
CA VAL A 30 5.24 31.38 -5.27
C VAL A 30 5.86 32.19 -6.40
N SER A 31 7.16 32.47 -6.34
CA SER A 31 7.88 33.18 -7.40
C SER A 31 7.83 32.41 -8.72
N MET A 32 8.09 31.11 -8.70
CA MET A 32 7.99 30.23 -9.87
C MET A 32 6.57 30.25 -10.45
N THR A 33 5.54 30.16 -9.60
CA THR A 33 4.13 30.17 -10.03
C THR A 33 3.76 31.50 -10.67
N VAL A 34 4.13 32.63 -10.05
CA VAL A 34 3.87 33.97 -10.58
C VAL A 34 4.59 34.18 -11.90
N LEU A 35 5.88 33.87 -11.97
CA LEU A 35 6.69 34.05 -13.17
C LEU A 35 6.22 33.15 -14.33
N SER A 36 5.58 32.02 -14.03
CA SER A 36 5.01 31.13 -15.05
C SER A 36 3.94 31.81 -15.90
N PHE A 37 3.19 32.77 -15.34
CA PHE A 37 2.17 33.54 -16.07
C PHE A 37 2.74 34.55 -17.06
N PHE A 38 4.00 34.98 -16.86
CA PHE A 38 4.63 36.04 -17.65
C PHE A 38 5.70 35.51 -18.62
N THR A 39 6.01 34.22 -18.57
CA THR A 39 7.05 33.61 -19.41
C THR A 39 6.40 32.90 -20.61
N PRO A 40 6.78 33.22 -21.86
CA PRO A 40 6.20 32.57 -23.04
C PRO A 40 6.52 31.06 -23.09
N ALA A 41 5.65 30.29 -23.75
CA ALA A 41 5.73 28.83 -23.84
C ALA A 41 7.10 28.36 -24.38
N HIS A 42 7.70 27.38 -23.69
CA HIS A 42 9.06 26.90 -23.91
C HIS A 42 9.30 26.44 -25.35
N THR A 43 10.35 26.96 -26.00
CA THR A 43 10.99 26.30 -27.14
C THR A 43 12.33 25.74 -26.65
N LEU A 44 12.45 24.41 -26.63
CA LEU A 44 13.71 23.74 -26.37
C LEU A 44 14.70 24.14 -27.46
N GLN A 45 15.72 24.93 -27.12
CA GLN A 45 16.81 25.23 -28.06
C GLN A 45 17.87 24.13 -27.93
N SER A 46 18.05 23.36 -29.00
CA SER A 46 19.17 22.41 -29.11
C SER A 46 20.42 23.16 -29.53
N ASN A 47 21.50 23.00 -28.79
CA ASN A 47 22.82 23.42 -29.23
C ASN A 47 23.29 22.60 -30.46
N PRO A 48 24.28 23.07 -31.21
CA PRO A 48 24.86 22.35 -32.36
C PRO A 48 25.47 20.98 -32.01
N ASP A 49 25.71 20.71 -30.72
CA ASP A 49 26.22 19.44 -30.18
C ASP A 49 25.10 18.49 -29.71
N GLY A 50 23.83 18.89 -29.87
CA GLY A 50 22.66 18.12 -29.43
C GLY A 50 22.30 18.26 -27.95
N SER A 51 23.02 19.09 -27.18
CA SER A 51 22.64 19.38 -25.79
C SER A 51 21.44 20.35 -25.75
N LEU A 52 20.46 20.05 -24.90
CA LEU A 52 19.30 20.93 -24.67
C LEU A 52 19.70 21.98 -23.63
N VAL A 53 19.65 23.27 -23.98
CA VAL A 53 19.87 24.35 -23.02
C VAL A 53 18.53 24.77 -22.43
N GLN A 54 18.37 24.56 -21.12
CA GLN A 54 17.32 25.23 -20.34
C GLN A 54 17.70 26.72 -20.31
N GLN A 55 16.94 27.58 -20.99
CA GLN A 55 17.29 29.01 -21.08
C GLN A 55 17.46 29.62 -19.69
N GLY A 56 18.60 30.30 -19.50
CA GLY A 56 18.83 31.15 -18.33
C GLY A 56 17.86 32.34 -18.32
N GLY A 57 17.33 32.67 -17.14
CA GLY A 57 16.38 33.75 -16.91
C GLY A 57 15.86 33.74 -15.48
N ILE A 58 15.05 34.73 -15.10
CA ILE A 58 14.51 34.86 -13.73
C ILE A 58 13.64 33.63 -13.37
N TYR A 59 12.87 33.09 -14.33
CA TYR A 59 12.11 31.87 -14.14
C TYR A 59 13.01 30.65 -13.87
N GLY A 60 14.05 30.43 -14.67
CA GLY A 60 15.01 29.33 -14.46
C GLY A 60 15.76 29.45 -13.12
N LEU A 61 16.10 30.68 -12.69
CA LEU A 61 16.65 30.91 -11.35
C LEU A 61 15.66 30.54 -10.24
N SER A 62 14.37 30.84 -10.42
CA SER A 62 13.33 30.44 -9.44
C SER A 62 13.12 28.92 -9.39
N GLU A 63 13.28 28.22 -10.50
CA GLU A 63 13.22 26.75 -10.59
C GLU A 63 14.43 26.10 -9.91
N ILE A 64 15.64 26.62 -10.14
CA ILE A 64 16.84 26.17 -9.44
C ILE A 64 16.73 26.46 -7.93
N ALA A 65 16.26 27.66 -7.57
CA ALA A 65 16.06 28.05 -6.17
C ALA A 65 15.04 27.16 -5.46
N SER A 66 13.94 26.77 -6.11
CA SER A 66 12.95 25.87 -5.51
C SER A 66 13.50 24.47 -5.27
N LYS A 67 14.33 23.96 -6.19
CA LYS A 67 15.03 22.67 -6.01
C LYS A 67 16.01 22.70 -4.84
N TYR A 68 16.85 23.72 -4.73
CA TYR A 68 17.83 23.80 -3.63
C TYR A 68 17.18 24.08 -2.28
N THR A 69 16.16 24.94 -2.23
CA THR A 69 15.43 25.20 -0.98
C THR A 69 14.64 23.97 -0.52
N LEU A 70 14.11 23.16 -1.45
CA LEU A 70 13.54 21.85 -1.14
C LEU A 70 14.58 20.90 -0.54
N PHE A 71 15.77 20.77 -1.14
CA PHE A 71 16.83 19.93 -0.57
C PHE A 71 17.31 20.41 0.80
N ALA A 72 17.41 21.74 0.99
CA ALA A 72 17.74 22.31 2.28
C ALA A 72 16.68 21.99 3.34
N LEU A 73 15.39 22.11 2.98
CA LEU A 73 14.28 21.74 3.85
C LEU A 73 14.34 20.25 4.21
N LEU A 74 14.54 19.36 3.23
CA LEU A 74 14.68 17.92 3.46
C LEU A 74 15.90 17.61 4.34
N ALA A 75 17.02 18.30 4.16
CA ALA A 75 18.21 18.12 5.00
C ALA A 75 17.94 18.49 6.47
N VAL A 76 17.17 19.56 6.72
CA VAL A 76 16.74 19.92 8.09
C VAL A 76 15.82 18.85 8.68
N LEU A 77 14.89 18.29 7.90
CA LEU A 77 14.03 17.19 8.36
C LEU A 77 14.84 15.93 8.70
N VAL A 78 15.83 15.57 7.86
CA VAL A 78 16.75 14.47 8.16
C VAL A 78 17.57 14.77 9.42
N ALA A 79 18.00 16.01 9.63
CA ALA A 79 18.72 16.40 10.85
C ALA A 79 17.86 16.20 12.11
N TYR A 80 16.55 16.43 12.06
CA TYR A 80 15.63 16.08 13.17
C TYR A 80 15.60 14.59 13.45
N ILE A 81 15.49 13.76 12.40
CA ILE A 81 15.46 12.30 12.54
C ILE A 81 16.77 11.81 13.16
N VAL A 82 17.91 12.25 12.62
CA VAL A 82 19.24 11.87 13.12
C VAL A 82 19.45 12.35 14.56
N ALA A 83 19.09 13.59 14.87
CA ALA A 83 19.17 14.11 16.23
C ALA A 83 18.30 13.27 17.19
N GLY A 84 17.10 12.87 16.77
CA GLY A 84 16.20 12.00 17.53
C GLY A 84 16.78 10.62 17.83
N VAL A 85 17.41 9.99 16.84
CA VAL A 85 18.03 8.66 16.98
C VAL A 85 19.25 8.70 17.89
N VAL A 86 20.09 9.74 17.76
CA VAL A 86 21.37 9.84 18.48
C VAL A 86 21.21 10.36 19.91
N MET A 87 20.28 11.29 20.15
CA MET A 87 20.11 11.89 21.47
C MET A 87 19.48 10.91 22.48
N PRO A 88 19.75 11.08 23.79
CA PRO A 88 19.03 10.37 24.84
C PRO A 88 17.52 10.65 24.78
N TYR A 89 16.71 9.69 25.25
CA TYR A 89 15.27 9.85 25.29
C TYR A 89 14.88 11.07 26.14
N GLY A 90 13.83 11.79 25.73
CA GLY A 90 13.37 13.03 26.38
C GLY A 90 14.08 14.31 25.89
N ASN A 91 15.36 14.24 25.51
CA ASN A 91 16.13 15.43 25.13
C ASN A 91 15.75 15.99 23.76
N ALA A 92 15.37 15.14 22.82
CA ALA A 92 14.98 15.54 21.46
C ALA A 92 13.44 15.76 21.31
N GLY A 93 12.71 15.80 22.43
CA GLY A 93 11.27 16.01 22.44
C GLY A 93 10.47 14.86 21.82
N ILE A 94 9.22 15.15 21.46
CA ILE A 94 8.28 14.19 20.86
C ILE A 94 8.82 13.65 19.52
N LEU A 95 9.24 14.54 18.61
CA LEU A 95 9.74 14.12 17.29
C LEU A 95 10.99 13.25 17.41
N GLY A 96 11.86 13.57 18.37
CA GLY A 96 13.04 12.77 18.66
C GLY A 96 12.69 11.39 19.20
N ALA A 97 11.77 11.32 20.16
CA ALA A 97 11.28 10.06 20.72
C ALA A 97 10.60 9.17 19.65
N ILE A 98 9.77 9.76 18.78
CA ILE A 98 9.18 9.05 17.63
C ILE A 98 10.27 8.53 16.69
N SER A 99 11.22 9.38 16.30
CA SER A 99 12.32 9.00 15.41
C SER A 99 13.16 7.86 15.99
N LYS A 100 13.38 7.88 17.31
CA LYS A 100 14.08 6.82 18.04
C LYS A 100 13.31 5.51 18.05
N GLN A 101 11.99 5.54 18.22
CA GLN A 101 11.18 4.33 18.12
C GLN A 101 11.20 3.72 16.71
N PHE A 102 11.27 4.57 15.68
CA PHE A 102 11.40 4.12 14.29
C PHE A 102 12.83 3.71 13.88
N THR A 103 13.81 3.67 14.80
CA THR A 103 15.19 3.26 14.48
C THR A 103 15.29 1.95 13.69
N PRO A 104 14.56 0.86 14.03
CA PRO A 104 14.58 -0.37 13.23
C PRO A 104 14.11 -0.15 11.78
N VAL A 105 13.08 0.67 11.58
CA VAL A 105 12.54 1.03 10.26
C VAL A 105 13.55 1.85 9.46
N TRP A 106 14.19 2.84 10.08
CA TRP A 106 15.23 3.65 9.42
C TRP A 106 16.41 2.80 8.96
N ILE A 107 16.89 1.89 9.81
CA ILE A 107 17.98 0.97 9.47
C ILE A 107 17.55 0.06 8.30
N ALA A 108 16.36 -0.53 8.37
CA ALA A 108 15.84 -1.38 7.30
C ALA A 108 15.71 -0.63 5.96
N LEU A 109 15.23 0.61 5.99
CA LEU A 109 15.15 1.48 4.81
C LEU A 109 16.54 1.79 4.24
N VAL A 110 17.49 2.21 5.08
CA VAL A 110 18.86 2.52 4.62
C VAL A 110 19.51 1.30 3.98
N ILE A 111 19.40 0.12 4.60
CA ILE A 111 19.93 -1.13 4.05
C ILE A 111 19.26 -1.45 2.72
N THR A 112 17.93 -1.37 2.65
CA THR A 112 17.16 -1.68 1.44
C THR A 112 17.52 -0.74 0.30
N PHE A 113 17.61 0.56 0.55
CA PHE A 113 18.02 1.55 -0.45
C PHE A 113 19.47 1.34 -0.89
N ALA A 114 20.40 1.13 0.05
CA ALA A 114 21.81 0.89 -0.26
C ALA A 114 21.99 -0.34 -1.16
N LEU A 115 21.33 -1.45 -0.82
CA LEU A 115 21.35 -2.67 -1.64
C LEU A 115 20.70 -2.44 -3.01
N SER A 116 19.53 -1.79 -3.03
CA SER A 116 18.79 -1.56 -4.27
C SER A 116 19.55 -0.68 -5.25
N ILE A 117 20.19 0.40 -4.77
CA ILE A 117 21.00 1.30 -5.60
C ILE A 117 22.28 0.60 -6.06
N THR A 118 22.95 -0.15 -5.19
CA THR A 118 24.19 -0.86 -5.52
C THR A 118 23.97 -1.93 -6.59
N PHE A 119 22.87 -2.69 -6.49
CA PHE A 119 22.56 -3.79 -7.38
C PHE A 119 21.57 -3.43 -8.50
N LYS A 120 21.23 -2.14 -8.69
CA LYS A 120 20.17 -1.72 -9.64
C LYS A 120 20.33 -2.30 -11.05
N ARG A 121 21.57 -2.42 -11.55
CA ARG A 121 21.87 -2.97 -12.88
C ARG A 121 21.52 -4.46 -13.03
N ARG A 122 21.36 -5.22 -11.93
CA ARG A 122 21.05 -6.65 -11.92
C ARG A 122 19.57 -6.97 -11.64
N LEU A 123 18.78 -5.98 -11.21
CA LEU A 123 17.43 -6.20 -10.70
C LEU A 123 16.32 -5.98 -11.74
N GLY A 124 16.67 -5.76 -13.02
CA GLY A 124 15.70 -5.58 -14.10
C GLY A 124 14.81 -4.35 -13.87
N ILE A 125 13.49 -4.52 -14.00
CA ILE A 125 12.49 -3.44 -13.84
C ILE A 125 12.54 -2.81 -12.45
N TYR A 126 12.76 -3.61 -11.40
CA TYR A 126 12.92 -3.08 -10.04
C TYR A 126 14.12 -2.14 -9.91
N GLY A 127 15.22 -2.45 -10.59
CA GLY A 127 16.41 -1.61 -10.58
C GLY A 127 16.20 -0.24 -11.22
N LYS A 128 15.42 -0.21 -12.32
CA LYS A 128 15.07 1.02 -13.04
C LYS A 128 14.23 2.00 -12.21
N LEU A 129 13.47 1.48 -11.24
CA LEU A 129 12.74 2.32 -10.29
C LEU A 129 13.65 3.32 -9.55
N PHE A 130 14.91 2.93 -9.30
CA PHE A 130 15.89 3.76 -8.61
C PHE A 130 16.63 4.75 -9.53
N ASP A 131 16.27 4.80 -10.81
CA ASP A 131 16.69 5.87 -11.72
C ASP A 131 15.70 7.05 -11.71
N ASN A 132 14.48 6.85 -11.17
CA ASN A 132 13.44 7.86 -11.04
C ASN A 132 13.25 8.31 -9.58
N ILE A 133 13.35 9.62 -9.32
CA ILE A 133 13.16 10.21 -7.99
C ILE A 133 11.75 9.94 -7.45
N VAL A 134 10.72 10.05 -8.30
CA VAL A 134 9.32 9.83 -7.91
C VAL A 134 9.13 8.39 -7.44
N GLY A 135 9.68 7.44 -8.21
CA GLY A 135 9.67 6.02 -7.88
C GLY A 135 10.39 5.71 -6.58
N MET A 136 11.56 6.31 -6.33
CA MET A 136 12.30 6.16 -5.08
C MET A 136 11.53 6.71 -3.88
N VAL A 137 10.92 7.89 -3.98
CA VAL A 137 10.12 8.48 -2.89
C VAL A 137 8.91 7.60 -2.60
N GLY A 138 8.20 7.15 -3.65
CA GLY A 138 7.07 6.23 -3.51
C GLY A 138 7.48 4.92 -2.83
N PHE A 139 8.55 4.30 -3.30
CA PHE A 139 9.12 3.09 -2.71
C PHE A 139 9.48 3.29 -1.23
N GLY A 140 10.12 4.41 -0.89
CA GLY A 140 10.49 4.74 0.48
C GLY A 140 9.29 4.86 1.41
N LEU A 141 8.22 5.53 0.99
CA LEU A 141 6.98 5.67 1.77
C LEU A 141 6.28 4.32 1.97
N VAL A 142 6.18 3.50 0.92
CA VAL A 142 5.56 2.17 1.01
C VAL A 142 6.39 1.28 1.93
N MET A 143 7.70 1.21 1.72
CA MET A 143 8.59 0.38 2.55
C MET A 143 8.65 0.86 4.00
N PHE A 144 8.54 2.17 4.26
CA PHE A 144 8.44 2.70 5.62
C PHE A 144 7.28 2.05 6.38
N TRP A 145 6.08 2.02 5.77
CA TRP A 145 4.92 1.39 6.39
C TRP A 145 5.02 -0.13 6.43
N VAL A 146 5.55 -0.77 5.38
CA VAL A 146 5.79 -2.23 5.36
C VAL A 146 6.71 -2.65 6.51
N PHE A 147 7.84 -1.97 6.70
CA PHE A 147 8.73 -2.26 7.81
C PHE A 147 8.10 -1.91 9.16
N THR A 148 7.37 -0.80 9.26
CA THR A 148 6.64 -0.44 10.49
C THR A 148 5.68 -1.56 10.88
N ALA A 149 4.86 -2.04 9.94
CA ALA A 149 3.93 -3.13 10.15
C ALA A 149 4.65 -4.41 10.59
N VAL A 150 5.72 -4.81 9.88
CA VAL A 150 6.46 -6.04 10.21
C VAL A 150 7.12 -5.96 11.59
N PHE A 151 7.78 -4.85 11.92
CA PHE A 151 8.44 -4.70 13.22
C PHE A 151 7.47 -4.70 14.39
N VAL A 152 6.26 -4.21 14.20
CA VAL A 152 5.24 -4.20 15.26
C VAL A 152 4.50 -5.51 15.33
N GLY A 153 4.07 -6.06 14.19
CA GLY A 153 3.27 -7.28 14.16
C GLY A 153 4.07 -8.55 14.45
N VAL A 154 5.34 -8.61 14.06
CA VAL A 154 6.19 -9.82 14.19
C VAL A 154 7.15 -9.73 15.37
N PHE A 155 7.72 -8.55 15.62
CA PHE A 155 8.79 -8.39 16.61
C PHE A 155 8.35 -7.60 17.86
N ASP A 156 7.11 -7.10 17.91
CA ASP A 156 6.59 -6.24 18.98
C ASP A 156 7.52 -5.05 19.29
N MET A 157 8.14 -4.51 18.24
CA MET A 157 9.02 -3.36 18.32
C MET A 157 8.23 -2.09 17.96
N ILE A 158 8.79 -0.90 18.24
CA ILE A 158 8.25 0.43 17.89
C ILE A 158 7.07 0.89 18.75
N ALA A 159 6.04 0.06 18.93
CA ALA A 159 4.87 0.42 19.75
C ALA A 159 5.29 0.75 21.18
N THR A 160 4.67 1.77 21.78
CA THR A 160 5.02 2.20 23.15
C THR A 160 4.14 1.56 24.21
N HIS A 161 2.89 1.29 23.85
CA HIS A 161 1.85 0.74 24.69
C HIS A 161 1.00 -0.23 23.86
N ASP A 162 0.27 -1.11 24.53
CA ASP A 162 -0.79 -1.90 23.89
C ASP A 162 -1.86 -0.96 23.30
N PRO A 163 -2.19 -1.07 21.99
CA PRO A 163 -3.16 -0.20 21.31
C PRO A 163 -4.59 -0.25 21.87
N LEU A 164 -4.92 -1.27 22.67
CA LEU A 164 -6.23 -1.42 23.31
C LEU A 164 -6.22 -1.00 24.79
N SER A 165 -5.05 -0.88 25.41
CA SER A 165 -4.91 -0.50 26.81
C SER A 165 -5.42 0.92 27.08
N GLN A 166 -6.22 1.07 28.14
CA GLN A 166 -6.82 2.34 28.55
C GLN A 166 -6.19 2.78 29.86
N LEU A 167 -5.40 3.86 29.84
CA LEU A 167 -4.73 4.36 31.04
C LEU A 167 -5.52 5.51 31.67
N SER A 168 -5.91 5.33 32.92
CA SER A 168 -6.68 6.33 33.66
C SER A 168 -5.94 7.67 33.73
N GLY A 169 -6.68 8.77 33.51
CA GLY A 169 -6.11 10.13 33.51
C GLY A 169 -5.50 10.60 32.18
N LEU A 170 -5.36 9.72 31.18
CA LEU A 170 -4.81 10.06 29.86
C LEU A 170 -5.86 10.29 28.76
N LYS A 171 -7.13 10.31 29.12
CA LYS A 171 -8.24 10.60 28.21
C LYS A 171 -8.08 11.97 27.56
N ASN A 172 -8.09 12.01 26.22
CA ASN A 172 -7.97 13.22 25.40
C ASN A 172 -6.76 14.11 25.75
N LYS A 173 -5.69 13.51 26.28
CA LYS A 173 -4.47 14.27 26.60
C LYS A 173 -3.70 14.62 25.33
N VAL A 174 -3.09 15.80 25.34
CA VAL A 174 -2.26 16.28 24.23
C VAL A 174 -0.97 15.44 24.08
N PRO A 175 -0.32 15.49 22.90
CA PRO A 175 0.98 14.86 22.68
C PRO A 175 2.02 15.21 23.74
N GLY A 176 2.84 14.22 24.13
CA GLY A 176 3.96 14.38 25.05
C GLY A 176 3.61 14.35 26.54
N VAL A 177 2.38 13.98 26.92
CA VAL A 177 1.99 13.88 28.33
C VAL A 177 2.57 12.62 28.97
N PRO A 178 3.17 12.72 30.17
CA PRO A 178 3.76 11.58 30.86
C PRO A 178 2.70 10.60 31.37
N VAL A 179 3.05 9.33 31.35
CA VAL A 179 2.22 8.24 31.84
C VAL A 179 2.38 8.11 33.36
N PRO A 180 1.28 8.07 34.14
CA PRO A 180 1.36 7.91 35.58
C PRO A 180 2.07 6.60 35.97
N GLY A 181 3.08 6.69 36.83
CA GLY A 181 3.80 5.53 37.36
C GLY A 181 4.80 4.87 36.40
N ALA A 182 5.03 5.45 35.22
CA ALA A 182 6.08 4.97 34.33
C ALA A 182 7.48 5.34 34.83
N GLU A 183 8.49 4.59 34.38
CA GLU A 183 9.89 4.90 34.66
C GLU A 183 10.32 6.21 33.98
N ASP A 184 11.12 7.01 34.68
CA ASP A 184 11.62 8.29 34.17
C ASP A 184 12.54 8.06 32.95
N MET A 185 12.27 8.81 31.87
CA MET A 185 13.11 8.86 30.66
C MET A 185 13.28 7.52 29.90
N ALA A 186 12.35 6.57 30.04
CA ALA A 186 12.31 5.35 29.25
C ALA A 186 11.31 5.43 28.07
N PRO A 187 11.51 4.68 26.97
CA PRO A 187 10.45 4.46 25.97
C PRO A 187 9.17 3.97 26.64
N GLY A 188 8.01 4.54 26.28
CA GLY A 188 6.73 4.25 26.96
C GLY A 188 6.39 5.17 28.14
N SER A 189 7.31 6.04 28.57
CA SER A 189 7.02 6.98 29.67
C SER A 189 6.05 8.11 29.30
N HIS A 190 5.74 8.31 28.02
CA HIS A 190 4.86 9.38 27.52
C HIS A 190 3.94 8.88 26.41
N TYR A 191 2.74 9.46 26.31
CA TYR A 191 1.89 9.36 25.13
C TYR A 191 2.42 10.28 24.04
N LEU A 192 3.22 9.73 23.13
CA LEU A 192 3.97 10.51 22.14
C LEU A 192 3.07 11.37 21.26
N LEU A 193 1.96 10.79 20.78
CA LEU A 193 0.97 11.48 19.95
C LEU A 193 -0.35 11.75 20.68
N GLY A 194 -0.34 11.65 22.01
CA GLY A 194 -1.48 11.95 22.86
C GLY A 194 -2.43 10.77 23.07
N GLY A 195 -3.42 10.98 23.92
CA GLY A 195 -4.47 10.01 24.23
C GLY A 195 -5.75 10.30 23.47
N ASP A 196 -6.49 9.24 23.13
CA ASP A 196 -7.81 9.34 22.52
C ASP A 196 -8.95 9.46 23.57
N ASN A 197 -10.21 9.44 23.11
CA ASN A 197 -11.39 9.59 23.97
C ASN A 197 -11.63 8.39 24.92
N LEU A 198 -10.96 7.27 24.67
CA LEU A 198 -10.94 6.10 25.56
C LEU A 198 -9.63 6.00 26.35
N ALA A 199 -8.79 7.04 26.32
CA ALA A 199 -7.49 7.08 26.98
C ALA A 199 -6.49 6.03 26.48
N ARG A 200 -6.57 5.68 25.20
CA ARG A 200 -5.60 4.80 24.51
C ARG A 200 -4.52 5.63 23.84
N ASP A 201 -3.31 5.09 23.71
CA ASP A 201 -2.19 5.75 23.03
C ASP A 201 -2.43 5.84 21.51
N VAL A 202 -2.49 7.06 20.97
CA VAL A 202 -2.73 7.32 19.54
C VAL A 202 -1.56 6.86 18.68
N PHE A 203 -0.32 6.94 19.19
CA PHE A 203 0.88 6.53 18.47
C PHE A 203 0.90 5.02 18.21
N SER A 204 0.74 4.21 19.25
CA SER A 204 0.61 2.75 19.14
C SER A 204 -0.54 2.36 18.22
N ARG A 205 -1.71 2.99 18.33
CA ARG A 205 -2.85 2.69 17.46
C ARG A 205 -2.55 2.98 15.98
N MET A 206 -1.90 4.12 15.68
CA MET A 206 -1.45 4.43 14.32
C MET A 206 -0.54 3.34 13.76
N ILE A 207 0.41 2.87 14.57
CA ILE A 207 1.40 1.90 14.14
C ILE A 207 0.77 0.51 13.94
N HIS A 208 -0.02 0.03 14.90
CA HIS A 208 -0.74 -1.25 14.75
C HIS A 208 -1.76 -1.23 13.61
N GLY A 209 -2.35 -0.08 13.30
CA GLY A 209 -3.22 0.06 12.12
C GLY A 209 -2.53 -0.26 10.80
N SER A 210 -1.21 0.01 10.69
CA SER A 210 -0.43 -0.32 9.49
C SER A 210 -0.35 -1.83 9.22
N TRP A 211 -0.27 -2.64 10.29
CA TRP A 211 -0.21 -4.10 10.21
C TRP A 211 -1.45 -4.68 9.53
N ILE A 212 -2.63 -4.23 9.95
CA ILE A 212 -3.91 -4.67 9.38
C ILE A 212 -3.98 -4.34 7.88
N VAL A 213 -3.62 -3.12 7.50
CA VAL A 213 -3.68 -2.66 6.11
C VAL A 213 -2.72 -3.43 5.20
N ILE A 214 -1.49 -3.67 5.67
CA ILE A 214 -0.43 -4.32 4.89
C ILE A 214 -0.66 -5.82 4.71
N GLN A 215 -1.38 -6.46 5.64
CA GLN A 215 -1.82 -7.84 5.45
C GLN A 215 -2.97 -7.93 4.45
N ILE A 216 -4.02 -7.11 4.59
CA ILE A 216 -5.27 -7.29 3.83
C ILE A 216 -5.16 -6.76 2.41
N ALA A 217 -4.73 -5.50 2.21
CA ALA A 217 -4.87 -4.83 0.92
C ALA A 217 -4.02 -5.46 -0.21
N PRO A 218 -2.72 -5.78 -0.02
CA PRO A 218 -1.91 -6.43 -1.05
C PRO A 218 -2.39 -7.85 -1.38
N LEU A 219 -2.74 -8.65 -0.36
CA LEU A 219 -3.20 -10.02 -0.56
C LEU A 219 -4.54 -10.08 -1.28
N ALA A 220 -5.50 -9.25 -0.87
CA ALA A 220 -6.80 -9.18 -1.55
C ALA A 220 -6.66 -8.68 -3.00
N THR A 221 -5.77 -7.72 -3.25
CA THR A 221 -5.45 -7.28 -4.62
C THR A 221 -4.85 -8.43 -5.43
N MET A 222 -3.90 -9.18 -4.87
CA MET A 222 -3.31 -10.35 -5.54
C MET A 222 -4.36 -11.40 -5.92
N PHE A 223 -5.30 -11.72 -5.02
CA PHE A 223 -6.41 -12.63 -5.32
C PHE A 223 -7.31 -12.09 -6.41
N ALA A 224 -7.66 -10.79 -6.36
CA ALA A 224 -8.44 -10.14 -7.40
C ALA A 224 -7.72 -10.20 -8.77
N PHE A 225 -6.39 -10.12 -8.79
CA PHE A 225 -5.61 -10.32 -10.01
C PHE A 225 -5.66 -11.74 -10.52
N MET A 226 -5.58 -12.75 -9.66
CA MET A 226 -5.74 -14.14 -10.08
C MET A 226 -7.12 -14.39 -10.70
N VAL A 227 -8.20 -13.86 -10.10
CA VAL A 227 -9.56 -13.94 -10.66
C VAL A 227 -9.63 -13.20 -12.00
N GLY A 228 -9.18 -11.94 -12.03
CA GLY A 228 -9.24 -11.09 -13.20
C GLY A 228 -8.42 -11.61 -14.39
N ILE A 229 -7.22 -12.17 -14.14
CA ILE A 229 -6.38 -12.78 -15.18
C ILE A 229 -7.00 -14.07 -15.70
N THR A 230 -7.48 -14.93 -14.81
CA THR A 230 -8.07 -16.23 -15.17
C THR A 230 -9.33 -16.08 -16.04
N LEU A 231 -10.13 -15.04 -15.80
CA LEU A 231 -11.32 -14.74 -16.60
C LEU A 231 -11.02 -13.84 -17.80
N GLY A 232 -10.11 -12.87 -17.64
CA GLY A 232 -9.86 -11.80 -18.62
C GLY A 232 -9.02 -12.24 -19.80
N LEU A 233 -7.99 -13.08 -19.58
CA LEU A 233 -7.15 -13.59 -20.67
C LEU A 233 -7.97 -14.40 -21.68
N PRO A 234 -8.78 -15.41 -21.28
CA PRO A 234 -9.56 -16.19 -22.22
C PRO A 234 -10.62 -15.36 -22.94
N ALA A 235 -11.27 -14.42 -22.23
CA ALA A 235 -12.24 -13.50 -22.85
C ALA A 235 -11.59 -12.65 -23.94
N GLY A 236 -10.42 -12.05 -23.68
CA GLY A 236 -9.72 -11.23 -24.66
C GLY A 236 -9.13 -12.03 -25.82
N TYR A 237 -8.62 -13.24 -25.55
CA TYR A 237 -8.00 -14.10 -26.55
C TYR A 237 -9.03 -14.72 -27.50
N PHE A 238 -9.98 -15.50 -26.97
CA PHE A 238 -10.96 -16.25 -27.78
C PHE A 238 -12.08 -15.36 -28.32
N GLY A 239 -12.53 -14.35 -27.58
CA GLY A 239 -13.65 -13.49 -27.97
C GLY A 239 -14.99 -14.23 -28.05
N GLY A 240 -15.91 -13.71 -28.87
CA GLY A 240 -17.21 -14.32 -29.14
C GLY A 240 -18.17 -14.32 -27.95
N ARG A 241 -19.01 -15.36 -27.85
CA ARG A 241 -20.09 -15.44 -26.84
C ARG A 241 -19.57 -15.52 -25.41
N PHE A 242 -18.44 -16.18 -25.19
CA PHE A 242 -17.82 -16.32 -23.88
C PHE A 242 -17.39 -14.94 -23.33
N ASP A 243 -16.73 -14.15 -24.18
CA ASP A 243 -16.39 -12.77 -23.87
C ASP A 243 -17.65 -11.92 -23.60
N THR A 244 -18.66 -11.99 -24.47
CA THR A 244 -19.91 -11.22 -24.27
C THR A 244 -20.56 -11.53 -22.92
N ALA A 245 -20.62 -12.81 -22.53
CA ALA A 245 -21.23 -13.23 -21.26
C ALA A 245 -20.44 -12.73 -20.04
N LEU A 246 -19.12 -12.93 -20.02
CA LEU A 246 -18.27 -12.46 -18.92
C LEU A 246 -18.24 -10.94 -18.83
N SER A 247 -18.17 -10.25 -19.97
CA SER A 247 -18.21 -8.79 -20.03
C SER A 247 -19.56 -8.26 -19.54
N PHE A 248 -20.67 -8.92 -19.84
CA PHE A 248 -21.98 -8.56 -19.29
C PHE A 248 -22.01 -8.70 -17.76
N LEU A 249 -21.53 -9.83 -17.22
CA LEU A 249 -21.46 -10.04 -15.76
C LEU A 249 -20.58 -8.99 -15.08
N ALA A 250 -19.40 -8.71 -15.63
CA ALA A 250 -18.50 -7.69 -15.12
C ALA A 250 -19.15 -6.30 -15.16
N ASN A 251 -19.83 -5.95 -16.25
CA ASN A 251 -20.54 -4.69 -16.40
C ASN A 251 -21.71 -4.56 -15.41
N LEU A 252 -22.41 -5.66 -15.10
CA LEU A 252 -23.47 -5.67 -14.10
C LEU A 252 -22.95 -5.32 -12.71
N ILE A 253 -21.81 -5.91 -12.31
CA ILE A 253 -21.19 -5.60 -11.01
C ILE A 253 -20.68 -4.15 -11.00
N LEU A 254 -20.02 -3.71 -12.06
CA LEU A 254 -19.47 -2.36 -12.18
C LEU A 254 -20.53 -1.26 -12.34
N ALA A 255 -21.79 -1.61 -12.62
CA ALA A 255 -22.89 -0.66 -12.66
C ALA A 255 -23.26 -0.15 -11.26
N PHE A 256 -22.90 -0.90 -10.20
CA PHE A 256 -23.11 -0.48 -8.82
C PHE A 256 -22.01 0.49 -8.38
N PRO A 257 -22.34 1.56 -7.61
CA PRO A 257 -21.32 2.37 -6.96
C PRO A 257 -20.46 1.50 -6.04
N VAL A 258 -19.16 1.50 -6.28
CA VAL A 258 -18.18 0.62 -5.61
C VAL A 258 -18.29 0.65 -4.09
N ILE A 259 -18.41 1.85 -3.50
CA ILE A 259 -18.53 2.02 -2.05
C ILE A 259 -19.83 1.40 -1.51
N LEU A 260 -20.94 1.55 -2.23
CA LEU A 260 -22.23 1.00 -1.81
C LEU A 260 -22.25 -0.52 -1.88
N LEU A 261 -21.68 -1.09 -2.95
CA LEU A 261 -21.55 -2.53 -3.07
C LEU A 261 -20.70 -3.10 -1.94
N PHE A 262 -19.61 -2.42 -1.61
CA PHE A 262 -18.74 -2.81 -0.50
C PHE A 262 -19.47 -2.72 0.84
N TYR A 263 -20.12 -1.59 1.12
CA TYR A 263 -20.92 -1.39 2.34
C TYR A 263 -21.93 -2.52 2.49
N LEU A 264 -22.72 -2.80 1.45
CA LEU A 264 -23.73 -3.86 1.45
C LEU A 264 -23.14 -5.22 1.80
N LEU A 265 -21.98 -5.60 1.25
CA LEU A 265 -21.39 -6.92 1.52
C LEU A 265 -20.88 -7.10 2.94
N VAL A 266 -20.59 -6.00 3.65
CA VAL A 266 -19.98 -6.02 4.97
C VAL A 266 -21.00 -5.72 6.09
N THR A 267 -22.25 -5.37 5.77
CA THR A 267 -23.26 -5.15 6.81
C THR A 267 -23.58 -6.43 7.57
N PRO A 268 -23.86 -6.36 8.89
CA PRO A 268 -24.16 -7.53 9.70
C PRO A 268 -25.28 -8.41 9.11
N GLU A 269 -26.34 -7.80 8.56
CA GLU A 269 -27.47 -8.51 7.98
C GLU A 269 -27.06 -9.37 6.78
N MET A 270 -26.12 -8.89 5.96
CA MET A 270 -25.60 -9.61 4.80
C MET A 270 -24.58 -10.68 5.20
N VAL A 271 -23.80 -10.42 6.25
CA VAL A 271 -22.90 -11.42 6.84
C VAL A 271 -23.69 -12.60 7.42
N GLU A 272 -24.80 -12.33 8.13
CA GLU A 272 -25.68 -13.37 8.70
C GLU A 272 -26.28 -14.28 7.64
N THR A 273 -26.57 -13.78 6.44
CA THR A 273 -27.07 -14.61 5.32
C THR A 273 -26.04 -15.59 4.78
N GLY A 274 -24.75 -15.42 5.13
CA GLY A 274 -23.64 -16.22 4.63
C GLY A 274 -23.17 -15.87 3.21
N ILE A 275 -23.71 -14.82 2.59
CA ILE A 275 -23.33 -14.38 1.22
C ILE A 275 -21.81 -14.20 1.08
N PRO A 276 -21.10 -13.48 1.99
CA PRO A 276 -19.65 -13.35 1.89
C PRO A 276 -18.91 -14.69 1.96
N THR A 277 -19.39 -15.64 2.77
CA THR A 277 -18.77 -16.97 2.90
C THR A 277 -18.96 -17.80 1.62
N TYR A 278 -20.15 -17.75 1.00
CA TYR A 278 -20.38 -18.39 -0.31
C TYR A 278 -19.55 -17.74 -1.42
N MET A 279 -19.42 -16.41 -1.41
CA MET A 279 -18.55 -15.70 -2.34
C MET A 279 -17.09 -16.09 -2.16
N ALA A 280 -16.62 -16.26 -0.91
CA ALA A 280 -15.27 -16.74 -0.60
C ALA A 280 -15.04 -18.12 -1.24
N ALA A 281 -16.00 -19.04 -1.07
CA ALA A 281 -15.93 -20.38 -1.64
C ALA A 281 -15.78 -20.35 -3.17
N VAL A 282 -16.52 -19.47 -3.87
CA VAL A 282 -16.40 -19.35 -5.33
C VAL A 282 -15.12 -18.64 -5.74
N LEU A 283 -14.80 -17.51 -5.11
CA LEU A 283 -13.68 -16.65 -5.53
C LEU A 283 -12.32 -17.28 -5.23
N PHE A 284 -12.19 -18.04 -4.15
CA PHE A 284 -10.90 -18.64 -3.78
C PHE A 284 -10.59 -19.92 -4.59
N ILE A 285 -11.54 -20.43 -5.38
CA ILE A 285 -11.25 -21.46 -6.39
C ILE A 285 -10.33 -20.90 -7.50
N PHE A 286 -10.41 -19.60 -7.81
CA PHE A 286 -9.64 -19.00 -8.91
C PHE A 286 -8.13 -19.11 -8.73
N PRO A 287 -7.53 -18.87 -7.55
CA PRO A 287 -6.13 -19.22 -7.29
C PRO A 287 -5.77 -20.67 -7.67
N LEU A 288 -6.59 -21.66 -7.31
CA LEU A 288 -6.34 -23.06 -7.70
C LEU A 288 -6.38 -23.21 -9.23
N VAL A 289 -7.40 -22.67 -9.89
CA VAL A 289 -7.53 -22.71 -11.35
C VAL A 289 -6.34 -22.01 -12.01
N PHE A 290 -5.95 -20.85 -11.52
CA PHE A 290 -4.83 -20.06 -12.02
C PHE A 290 -3.54 -20.87 -11.96
N PHE A 291 -3.18 -21.43 -10.81
CA PHE A 291 -1.96 -22.25 -10.67
C PHE A 291 -2.05 -23.56 -11.48
N ALA A 292 -3.22 -24.20 -11.54
CA ALA A 292 -3.42 -25.39 -12.35
C ALA A 292 -3.13 -25.11 -13.83
N VAL A 293 -3.73 -24.05 -14.38
CA VAL A 293 -3.56 -23.66 -15.79
C VAL A 293 -2.13 -23.16 -16.04
N LEU A 294 -1.56 -22.36 -15.13
CA LEU A 294 -0.19 -21.84 -15.24
C LEU A 294 0.85 -22.96 -15.31
N LEU A 295 0.78 -23.93 -14.40
CA LEU A 295 1.73 -25.03 -14.35
C LEU A 295 1.49 -26.04 -15.47
N ASN A 296 0.21 -26.35 -15.77
CA ASN A 296 -0.13 -27.27 -16.85
C ASN A 296 0.30 -26.69 -18.21
N SER A 297 0.09 -25.40 -18.47
CA SER A 297 0.46 -24.78 -19.77
C SER A 297 1.95 -24.91 -20.07
N ARG A 298 2.83 -24.72 -19.07
CA ARG A 298 4.28 -24.78 -19.24
C ARG A 298 4.81 -26.20 -19.42
N TYR A 299 4.28 -27.17 -18.66
CA TYR A 299 4.85 -28.52 -18.59
C TYR A 299 3.94 -29.60 -19.22
N HIS A 300 2.99 -29.23 -20.08
CA HIS A 300 2.04 -30.20 -20.64
C HIS A 300 2.72 -31.36 -21.39
N THR A 301 3.90 -31.13 -21.99
CA THR A 301 4.71 -32.13 -22.70
C THR A 301 5.60 -32.99 -21.78
N GLN A 302 5.73 -32.65 -20.50
CA GLN A 302 6.61 -33.34 -19.53
C GLN A 302 5.82 -33.86 -18.32
N PRO A 303 5.02 -34.95 -18.45
CA PRO A 303 4.15 -35.44 -17.38
C PRO A 303 4.88 -35.80 -16.08
N SER A 304 6.14 -36.22 -16.18
CA SER A 304 7.01 -36.58 -15.06
C SER A 304 7.32 -35.41 -14.12
N ILE A 305 7.35 -34.18 -14.65
CA ILE A 305 7.53 -32.95 -13.85
C ILE A 305 6.17 -32.33 -13.53
N ARG A 306 5.28 -32.27 -14.52
CA ARG A 306 3.97 -31.63 -14.42
C ARG A 306 3.12 -32.20 -13.30
N THR A 307 2.95 -33.53 -13.28
CA THR A 307 2.02 -34.20 -12.36
C THR A 307 2.42 -34.03 -10.90
N PRO A 308 3.67 -34.32 -10.48
CA PRO A 308 4.06 -34.09 -9.09
C PRO A 308 4.00 -32.61 -8.71
N LEU A 309 4.40 -31.70 -9.60
CA LEU A 309 4.33 -30.26 -9.35
C LEU A 309 2.89 -29.78 -9.15
N LEU A 310 1.95 -30.25 -9.98
CA LEU A 310 0.52 -29.95 -9.83
C LEU A 310 -0.04 -30.51 -8.53
N VAL A 311 0.29 -31.75 -8.16
CA VAL A 311 -0.19 -32.37 -6.92
C VAL A 311 0.30 -31.58 -5.70
N VAL A 312 1.59 -31.22 -5.68
CA VAL A 312 2.18 -30.46 -4.56
C VAL A 312 1.58 -29.06 -4.48
N VAL A 313 1.54 -28.32 -5.59
CA VAL A 313 1.06 -26.93 -5.59
C VAL A 313 -0.45 -26.86 -5.36
N LEU A 314 -1.26 -27.66 -6.05
CA LEU A 314 -2.71 -27.67 -5.84
C LEU A 314 -3.10 -28.26 -4.49
N GLY A 315 -2.32 -29.20 -3.96
CA GLY A 315 -2.48 -29.68 -2.60
C GLY A 315 -2.26 -28.58 -1.57
N ALA A 316 -1.16 -27.82 -1.70
CA ALA A 316 -0.85 -26.70 -0.81
C ALA A 316 -1.86 -25.54 -0.93
N VAL A 317 -2.15 -25.10 -2.16
CA VAL A 317 -3.13 -24.04 -2.41
C VAL A 317 -4.55 -24.49 -2.01
N GLY A 318 -4.89 -25.75 -2.26
CA GLY A 318 -6.14 -26.36 -1.82
C GLY A 318 -6.27 -26.43 -0.31
N TRP A 319 -5.19 -26.74 0.41
CA TRP A 319 -5.18 -26.67 1.88
C TRP A 319 -5.43 -25.25 2.37
N ILE A 320 -4.69 -24.27 1.84
CA ILE A 320 -4.88 -22.85 2.17
C ILE A 320 -6.32 -22.43 1.88
N TYR A 321 -6.87 -22.81 0.72
CA TYR A 321 -8.27 -22.56 0.36
C TYR A 321 -9.25 -23.14 1.39
N LEU A 322 -9.09 -24.41 1.78
CA LEU A 322 -9.97 -25.05 2.75
C LEU A 322 -9.89 -24.39 4.13
N SER A 323 -8.69 -23.99 4.56
CA SER A 323 -8.48 -23.25 5.81
C SER A 323 -9.11 -21.85 5.76
N LEU A 324 -8.96 -21.12 4.65
CA LEU A 324 -9.54 -19.77 4.50
C LEU A 324 -11.07 -19.75 4.52
N ILE A 325 -11.73 -20.81 4.04
CA ILE A 325 -13.20 -20.88 3.95
C ILE A 325 -13.82 -21.53 5.18
N SER A 326 -13.10 -22.45 5.83
CA SER A 326 -13.58 -23.09 7.04
C SER A 326 -13.40 -22.15 8.23
N GLN A 327 -14.46 -21.46 8.63
CA GLN A 327 -14.41 -20.50 9.74
C GLN A 327 -15.42 -20.83 10.85
N PRO A 328 -14.99 -20.78 12.12
CA PRO A 328 -15.89 -20.91 13.26
C PRO A 328 -17.02 -19.88 13.21
N GLY A 329 -18.26 -20.33 13.42
CA GLY A 329 -19.45 -19.46 13.43
C GLY A 329 -19.96 -19.03 12.05
N THR A 330 -19.43 -19.58 10.95
CA THR A 330 -19.96 -19.38 9.59
C THR A 330 -20.62 -20.65 9.04
N VAL A 331 -21.24 -20.55 7.85
CA VAL A 331 -21.88 -21.68 7.16
C VAL A 331 -20.89 -22.83 6.90
N PHE A 332 -19.62 -22.52 6.64
CA PHE A 332 -18.58 -23.51 6.41
C PHE A 332 -17.67 -23.61 7.63
N ASN A 333 -17.85 -24.65 8.43
CA ASN A 333 -16.97 -24.98 9.55
C ASN A 333 -16.74 -26.49 9.57
N PHE A 334 -15.76 -26.93 8.78
CA PHE A 334 -15.52 -28.37 8.54
C PHE A 334 -14.09 -28.82 8.83
N MET A 335 -13.11 -27.89 8.91
CA MET A 335 -11.73 -28.22 9.24
C MET A 335 -11.58 -28.46 10.74
N PRO A 336 -11.04 -29.61 11.17
CA PRO A 336 -10.59 -29.79 12.54
C PRO A 336 -9.45 -28.82 12.87
N GLY A 337 -9.43 -28.23 14.07
CA GLY A 337 -8.42 -27.24 14.46
C GLY A 337 -6.96 -27.69 14.36
N ALA A 338 -6.68 -29.00 14.31
CA ALA A 338 -5.33 -29.52 14.07
C ALA A 338 -4.86 -29.42 12.61
N LEU A 339 -5.79 -29.31 11.65
CA LEU A 339 -5.52 -29.17 10.22
C LEU A 339 -5.74 -27.73 9.73
N ASP A 340 -6.41 -26.91 10.53
CA ASP A 340 -6.63 -25.50 10.19
C ASP A 340 -5.33 -24.71 10.35
N LEU A 341 -4.88 -24.09 9.26
CA LEU A 341 -3.62 -23.34 9.24
C LEU A 341 -3.79 -21.95 9.84
N PHE A 342 -4.98 -21.36 9.72
CA PHE A 342 -5.24 -19.97 10.06
C PHE A 342 -6.65 -19.83 10.66
N ASP A 343 -6.73 -19.34 11.90
CA ASP A 343 -8.00 -18.86 12.46
C ASP A 343 -8.16 -17.38 12.11
N ILE A 344 -8.91 -17.10 11.04
CA ILE A 344 -9.16 -15.73 10.58
C ILE A 344 -10.50 -15.26 11.15
N PRO A 345 -10.52 -14.17 11.94
CA PRO A 345 -11.77 -13.56 12.39
C PRO A 345 -12.73 -13.31 11.22
N GLY A 346 -14.01 -13.70 11.38
CA GLY A 346 -15.00 -13.62 10.30
C GLY A 346 -15.10 -12.23 9.65
N GLY A 347 -14.95 -11.17 10.44
CA GLY A 347 -14.91 -9.79 9.95
C GLY A 347 -13.79 -9.51 8.93
N ILE A 348 -12.60 -10.09 9.14
CA ILE A 348 -11.47 -9.94 8.21
C ILE A 348 -11.76 -10.67 6.90
N LEU A 349 -12.34 -11.89 6.95
CA LEU A 349 -12.71 -12.63 5.74
C LEU A 349 -13.75 -11.87 4.92
N VAL A 350 -14.79 -11.36 5.57
CA VAL A 350 -15.85 -10.57 4.90
C VAL A 350 -15.26 -9.38 4.16
N VAL A 351 -14.38 -8.63 4.82
CA VAL A 351 -13.68 -7.49 4.19
C VAL A 351 -12.80 -7.96 3.03
N PHE A 352 -11.99 -9.00 3.23
CA PHE A 352 -11.09 -9.54 2.21
C PHE A 352 -11.85 -9.97 0.95
N VAL A 353 -12.90 -10.77 1.10
CA VAL A 353 -13.71 -11.29 -0.01
C VAL A 353 -14.43 -10.16 -0.73
N SER A 354 -14.89 -9.15 0.00
CA SER A 354 -15.50 -7.96 -0.58
C SER A 354 -14.49 -7.18 -1.44
N VAL A 355 -13.24 -7.01 -0.99
CA VAL A 355 -12.16 -6.41 -1.81
C VAL A 355 -11.93 -7.22 -3.08
N VAL A 356 -11.85 -8.54 -2.99
CA VAL A 356 -11.62 -9.43 -4.14
C VAL A 356 -12.76 -9.30 -5.14
N PHE A 357 -14.00 -9.45 -4.69
CA PHE A 357 -15.18 -9.41 -5.55
C PHE A 357 -15.30 -8.07 -6.29
N VAL A 358 -15.14 -6.96 -5.57
CA VAL A 358 -15.32 -5.61 -6.11
C VAL A 358 -14.22 -5.25 -7.11
N ASN A 359 -12.97 -5.66 -6.88
CA ASN A 359 -11.85 -5.30 -7.76
C ASN A 359 -11.70 -6.22 -8.98
N SER A 360 -12.12 -7.48 -8.88
CA SER A 360 -11.93 -8.47 -9.94
C SER A 360 -12.50 -8.05 -11.32
N PRO A 361 -13.71 -7.47 -11.43
CA PRO A 361 -14.27 -7.03 -12.72
C PRO A 361 -13.45 -5.93 -13.41
N THR A 362 -12.88 -5.00 -12.65
CA THR A 362 -12.05 -3.93 -13.21
C THR A 362 -10.73 -4.48 -13.73
N ILE A 363 -10.11 -5.40 -12.99
CA ILE A 363 -8.89 -6.10 -13.43
C ILE A 363 -9.19 -6.94 -14.67
N TYR A 364 -10.29 -7.71 -14.66
CA TYR A 364 -10.77 -8.48 -15.81
C TYR A 364 -10.82 -7.60 -17.08
N ARG A 365 -11.41 -6.41 -16.98
CA ARG A 365 -11.55 -5.49 -18.11
C ARG A 365 -10.19 -5.04 -18.66
N ILE A 366 -9.23 -4.74 -17.79
CA ILE A 366 -7.88 -4.33 -18.19
C ILE A 366 -7.13 -5.48 -18.85
N VAL A 367 -7.09 -6.66 -18.20
CA VAL A 367 -6.40 -7.84 -18.74
C VAL A 367 -7.00 -8.24 -20.08
N ARG A 368 -8.34 -8.23 -20.20
CA ARG A 368 -9.04 -8.48 -21.46
C ARG A 368 -8.63 -7.49 -22.55
N GLY A 369 -8.59 -6.20 -22.24
CA GLY A 369 -8.18 -5.16 -23.19
C GLY A 369 -6.75 -5.34 -23.68
N LEU A 370 -5.81 -5.59 -22.75
CA LEU A 370 -4.42 -5.86 -23.09
C LEU A 370 -4.26 -7.14 -23.93
N ALA A 371 -5.01 -8.20 -23.60
CA ALA A 371 -4.99 -9.44 -24.38
C ALA A 371 -5.54 -9.24 -25.80
N MET A 372 -6.57 -8.41 -25.98
CA MET A 372 -7.12 -8.08 -27.31
C MET A 372 -6.12 -7.29 -28.17
N ASP A 373 -5.33 -6.40 -27.58
CA ASP A 373 -4.27 -5.69 -28.30
C ASP A 373 -3.11 -6.63 -28.65
N ILE A 374 -2.56 -7.30 -27.64
CA ILE A 374 -1.33 -8.09 -27.76
C ILE A 374 -1.51 -9.32 -28.66
N LYS A 375 -2.71 -9.93 -28.71
CA LYS A 375 -2.93 -11.11 -29.56
C LYS A 375 -2.76 -10.85 -31.06
N THR A 376 -2.75 -9.58 -31.48
CA THR A 376 -2.56 -9.17 -32.88
C THR A 376 -1.08 -9.05 -33.30
N ARG A 377 -0.13 -9.23 -32.36
CA ARG A 377 1.30 -9.07 -32.60
C ARG A 377 1.91 -10.29 -33.30
N ASP A 378 2.92 -10.07 -34.14
CA ASP A 378 3.54 -11.11 -34.98
C ASP A 378 4.15 -12.28 -34.17
N TYR A 379 4.70 -12.02 -32.98
CA TYR A 379 5.25 -13.08 -32.14
C TYR A 379 4.17 -14.06 -31.62
N VAL A 380 2.92 -13.60 -31.49
CA VAL A 380 1.79 -14.47 -31.14
C VAL A 380 1.43 -15.37 -32.31
N ALA A 381 1.40 -14.84 -33.54
CA ALA A 381 1.18 -15.62 -34.75
C ALA A 381 2.32 -16.64 -34.99
N ALA A 382 3.56 -16.26 -34.67
CA ALA A 382 4.70 -17.17 -34.69
C ALA A 382 4.53 -18.32 -33.67
N ALA A 383 4.05 -18.05 -32.46
CA ALA A 383 3.77 -19.10 -31.48
C ALA A 383 2.64 -20.04 -31.94
N GLN A 384 1.59 -19.50 -32.57
CA GLN A 384 0.49 -20.32 -33.15
C GLN A 384 0.98 -21.23 -34.28
N THR A 385 1.85 -20.74 -35.16
CA THR A 385 2.42 -21.53 -36.26
C THR A 385 3.36 -22.64 -35.77
N ARG A 386 3.99 -22.48 -34.59
CA ARG A 386 4.70 -23.56 -33.90
C ARG A 386 3.77 -24.64 -33.32
N GLY A 387 2.46 -24.41 -33.28
CA GLY A 387 1.48 -25.33 -32.69
C GLY A 387 1.39 -25.25 -31.16
N GLU A 388 1.82 -24.13 -30.56
CA GLU A 388 1.70 -23.94 -29.11
C GLU A 388 0.23 -23.89 -28.67
N GLY A 389 -0.08 -24.48 -27.50
CA GLY A 389 -1.44 -24.50 -26.97
C GLY A 389 -1.95 -23.10 -26.60
N SER A 390 -3.26 -22.87 -26.69
CA SER A 390 -3.88 -21.57 -26.38
C SER A 390 -3.54 -21.03 -24.99
N TRP A 391 -3.51 -21.89 -23.97
CA TRP A 391 -3.10 -21.50 -22.61
C TRP A 391 -1.63 -21.15 -22.51
N TYR A 392 -0.78 -21.80 -23.29
CA TYR A 392 0.64 -21.46 -23.37
C TYR A 392 0.80 -20.06 -23.96
N ILE A 393 0.14 -19.79 -25.09
CA ILE A 393 0.16 -18.47 -25.75
C ILE A 393 -0.36 -17.39 -24.79
N MET A 394 -1.49 -17.59 -24.13
CA MET A 394 -2.05 -16.59 -23.23
C MET A 394 -1.14 -16.28 -22.03
N LEU A 395 -0.56 -17.29 -21.38
CA LEU A 395 0.20 -17.10 -20.14
C LEU A 395 1.70 -16.85 -20.34
N TRP A 396 2.27 -17.33 -21.43
CA TRP A 396 3.72 -17.28 -21.67
C TRP A 396 4.12 -16.39 -22.85
N GLU A 397 3.20 -16.03 -23.75
CA GLU A 397 3.46 -15.07 -24.83
C GLU A 397 2.73 -13.75 -24.60
N ILE A 398 1.45 -13.76 -24.19
CA ILE A 398 0.66 -12.53 -24.01
C ILE A 398 0.91 -11.89 -22.64
N LEU A 399 0.69 -12.63 -21.55
CA LEU A 399 0.76 -12.08 -20.19
C LEU A 399 2.13 -11.46 -19.83
N PRO A 400 3.29 -12.05 -20.20
CA PRO A 400 4.60 -11.45 -19.91
C PRO A 400 4.82 -10.12 -20.63
N ASN A 401 4.22 -9.94 -21.82
CA ASN A 401 4.25 -8.68 -22.56
C ASN A 401 3.25 -7.64 -22.00
N ALA A 402 2.24 -8.08 -21.26
CA ALA A 402 1.33 -7.20 -20.51
C ALA A 402 1.86 -6.82 -19.11
N ARG A 403 3.01 -7.35 -18.67
CA ARG A 403 3.48 -7.21 -17.28
C ARG A 403 3.67 -5.76 -16.82
N GLY A 404 4.14 -4.87 -17.70
CA GLY A 404 4.42 -3.47 -17.36
C GLY A 404 3.15 -2.75 -16.89
N PRO A 405 2.14 -2.62 -17.76
CA PRO A 405 0.84 -2.06 -17.39
C PRO A 405 0.17 -2.77 -16.20
N LEU A 406 0.28 -4.10 -16.11
CA LEU A 406 -0.34 -4.87 -15.02
C LEU A 406 0.34 -4.63 -13.67
N ILE A 407 1.66 -4.46 -13.61
CA ILE A 407 2.38 -4.14 -12.37
C ILE A 407 2.01 -2.73 -11.88
N VAL A 408 1.88 -1.77 -12.80
CA VAL A 408 1.43 -0.40 -12.48
C VAL A 408 0.01 -0.42 -11.91
N ASP A 409 -0.91 -1.10 -12.59
CA ASP A 409 -2.30 -1.25 -12.14
C ASP A 409 -2.38 -2.01 -10.80
N PHE A 410 -1.53 -3.02 -10.58
CA PHE A 410 -1.43 -3.72 -9.31
C PHE A 410 -1.09 -2.78 -8.17
N CYS A 411 -0.07 -1.93 -8.35
CA CYS A 411 0.34 -0.96 -7.33
C CYS A 411 -0.76 0.06 -7.00
N LEU A 412 -1.43 0.61 -8.02
CA LEU A 412 -2.56 1.54 -7.84
C LEU A 412 -3.72 0.90 -7.08
N ARG A 413 -4.02 -0.37 -7.38
CA ARG A 413 -5.13 -1.09 -6.74
C ARG A 413 -4.88 -1.41 -5.28
N ILE A 414 -3.64 -1.65 -4.88
CA ILE A 414 -3.32 -1.73 -3.44
C ILE A 414 -3.71 -0.42 -2.78
N GLY A 415 -3.42 0.73 -3.39
CA GLY A 415 -3.79 2.05 -2.87
C GLY A 415 -5.30 2.20 -2.72
N TYR A 416 -6.07 1.81 -3.74
CA TYR A 416 -7.53 1.84 -3.70
C TYR A 416 -8.10 0.87 -2.65
N ALA A 417 -7.54 -0.34 -2.53
CA ALA A 417 -7.93 -1.30 -1.51
C ALA A 417 -7.64 -0.78 -0.09
N THR A 418 -6.52 -0.08 0.11
CA THR A 418 -6.19 0.60 1.38
C THR A 418 -7.20 1.69 1.72
N ILE A 419 -7.60 2.53 0.75
CA ILE A 419 -8.63 3.56 0.95
C ILE A 419 -9.97 2.91 1.31
N LEU A 420 -10.36 1.85 0.60
CA LEU A 420 -11.59 1.12 0.87
C LEU A 420 -11.59 0.53 2.29
N LEU A 421 -10.50 -0.12 2.69
CA LEU A 421 -10.35 -0.66 4.05
C LEU A 421 -10.48 0.42 5.13
N GLY A 422 -9.81 1.57 4.95
CA GLY A 422 -9.96 2.71 5.84
C GLY A 422 -11.37 3.30 5.85
N THR A 423 -12.06 3.29 4.70
CA THR A 423 -13.45 3.75 4.60
C THR A 423 -14.40 2.84 5.36
N LEU A 424 -14.20 1.52 5.32
CA LEU A 424 -15.04 0.56 6.04
C LEU A 424 -14.84 0.64 7.54
N GLY A 425 -13.58 0.68 7.98
CA GLY A 425 -13.26 0.93 9.38
C GLY A 425 -13.86 2.25 9.87
N PHE A 426 -13.84 3.29 9.01
CA PHE A 426 -14.47 4.57 9.33
C PHE A 426 -15.99 4.47 9.49
N PHE A 427 -16.67 3.65 8.69
CA PHE A 427 -18.09 3.36 8.87
C PHE A 427 -18.38 2.32 9.98
N GLY A 428 -17.35 1.76 10.62
CA GLY A 428 -17.49 0.74 11.65
C GLY A 428 -17.92 -0.61 11.10
N LEU A 429 -17.62 -0.90 9.83
CA LEU A 429 -17.98 -2.14 9.16
C LEU A 429 -16.77 -3.07 9.01
N GLY A 430 -17.01 -4.35 9.26
CA GLY A 430 -16.07 -5.44 8.98
C GLY A 430 -15.12 -5.74 10.14
N LEU A 431 -14.40 -4.74 10.66
CA LEU A 431 -13.50 -4.93 11.80
C LEU A 431 -14.16 -4.55 13.13
N PRO A 432 -13.74 -5.15 14.27
CA PRO A 432 -14.25 -4.78 15.58
C PRO A 432 -14.05 -3.28 15.88
N PRO A 433 -15.01 -2.59 16.54
CA PRO A 433 -14.94 -1.16 16.82
C PRO A 433 -13.71 -0.70 17.62
N GLU A 434 -13.18 -1.57 18.48
CA GLU A 434 -12.00 -1.31 19.30
C GLU A 434 -10.68 -1.47 18.55
N SER A 435 -10.70 -2.13 17.38
CA SER A 435 -9.51 -2.49 16.63
C SER A 435 -8.67 -1.25 16.28
N PRO A 436 -7.33 -1.37 16.17
CA PRO A 436 -6.47 -0.23 15.88
C PRO A 436 -6.44 0.14 14.39
N ASP A 437 -7.41 -0.29 13.58
CA ASP A 437 -7.43 0.06 12.17
C ASP A 437 -7.54 1.58 11.96
N TRP A 438 -6.90 2.09 10.90
CA TRP A 438 -6.85 3.52 10.63
C TRP A 438 -8.25 4.14 10.43
N GLY A 439 -9.19 3.39 9.85
CA GLY A 439 -10.55 3.88 9.62
C GLY A 439 -11.31 4.12 10.92
N SER A 440 -11.39 3.11 11.78
CA SER A 440 -12.12 3.19 13.05
C SER A 440 -11.50 4.21 13.99
N THR A 441 -10.17 4.35 13.97
CA THR A 441 -9.48 5.39 14.76
C THR A 441 -9.81 6.81 14.28
N ILE A 442 -9.86 7.04 12.97
CA ILE A 442 -10.32 8.33 12.43
C ILE A 442 -11.77 8.59 12.85
N ASN A 443 -12.66 7.60 12.74
CA ASN A 443 -14.06 7.74 13.13
C ASN A 443 -14.23 8.02 14.63
N ALA A 444 -13.46 7.34 15.49
CA ALA A 444 -13.50 7.56 16.94
C ALA A 444 -13.01 8.97 17.33
N GLY A 445 -12.00 9.51 16.63
CA GLY A 445 -11.46 10.84 16.89
C GLY A 445 -12.29 11.99 16.30
N ARG A 446 -13.13 11.74 15.28
CA ARG A 446 -13.78 12.82 14.51
C ARG A 446 -14.67 13.73 15.35
N GLY A 447 -15.31 13.20 16.39
CA GLY A 447 -16.23 13.95 17.25
C GLY A 447 -15.55 15.05 18.07
N LEU A 448 -14.22 14.98 18.23
CA LEU A 448 -13.42 15.92 19.03
C LEU A 448 -12.45 16.74 18.18
N LEU A 449 -12.53 16.70 16.85
CA LEU A 449 -11.58 17.36 15.95
C LEU A 449 -11.38 18.86 16.23
N SER A 450 -12.43 19.56 16.65
CA SER A 450 -12.36 20.99 16.96
C SER A 450 -11.60 21.31 18.26
N ILE A 451 -11.39 20.32 19.13
CA ILE A 451 -10.75 20.48 20.43
C ILE A 451 -9.41 19.74 20.45
N TYR A 452 -9.42 18.45 20.11
CA TYR A 452 -8.29 17.55 20.08
C TYR A 452 -8.17 16.92 18.69
N PRO A 453 -7.39 17.52 17.78
CA PRO A 453 -7.31 17.04 16.40
C PRO A 453 -6.40 15.80 16.25
N HIS A 454 -5.47 15.57 17.17
CA HIS A 454 -4.47 14.51 17.09
C HIS A 454 -5.04 13.09 16.95
N PRO A 455 -6.13 12.66 17.64
CA PRO A 455 -6.59 11.27 17.55
C PRO A 455 -7.11 10.88 16.17
N ALA A 456 -7.63 11.85 15.39
CA ALA A 456 -8.11 11.61 14.04
C ALA A 456 -7.07 11.97 12.96
N LEU A 457 -6.29 13.04 13.14
CA LEU A 457 -5.31 13.46 12.13
C LEU A 457 -4.14 12.49 11.99
N VAL A 458 -3.66 11.91 13.08
CA VAL A 458 -2.51 11.01 13.07
C VAL A 458 -2.74 9.78 12.18
N PRO A 459 -3.80 8.96 12.38
CA PRO A 459 -4.09 7.83 11.49
C PRO A 459 -4.47 8.29 10.07
N ALA A 460 -5.08 9.46 9.90
CA ALA A 460 -5.38 10.01 8.57
C ALA A 460 -4.11 10.34 7.77
N ILE A 461 -3.10 10.94 8.41
CA ILE A 461 -1.79 11.22 7.80
C ILE A 461 -1.06 9.91 7.47
N ALA A 462 -1.15 8.91 8.35
CA ALA A 462 -0.58 7.59 8.09
C ALA A 462 -1.18 6.95 6.83
N LEU A 463 -2.51 6.89 6.75
CA LEU A 463 -3.24 6.39 5.58
C LEU A 463 -2.88 7.19 4.31
N LEU A 464 -2.91 8.53 4.39
CA LEU A 464 -2.56 9.42 3.28
C LEU A 464 -1.15 9.14 2.77
N SER A 465 -0.17 9.02 3.66
CA SER A 465 1.23 8.80 3.27
C SER A 465 1.47 7.43 2.63
N MET A 466 0.77 6.39 3.09
CA MET A 466 0.81 5.05 2.48
C MET A 466 0.23 5.07 1.07
N VAL A 467 -0.96 5.65 0.91
CA VAL A 467 -1.65 5.76 -0.39
C VAL A 467 -0.84 6.61 -1.37
N LEU A 468 -0.30 7.74 -0.91
CA LEU A 468 0.60 8.58 -1.70
C LEU A 468 1.84 7.79 -2.13
N GLY A 469 2.45 7.04 -1.22
CA GLY A 469 3.59 6.17 -1.52
C GLY A 469 3.29 5.18 -2.66
N LEU A 470 2.13 4.52 -2.61
CA LEU A 470 1.69 3.57 -3.63
C LEU A 470 1.42 4.24 -4.99
N ASN A 471 0.84 5.45 -5.00
CA ASN A 471 0.62 6.20 -6.24
C ASN A 471 1.94 6.64 -6.88
N LEU A 472 2.86 7.21 -6.09
CA LEU A 472 4.18 7.63 -6.59
C LEU A 472 5.01 6.43 -7.07
N LEU A 473 4.91 5.29 -6.37
CA LEU A 473 5.54 4.04 -6.78
C LEU A 473 4.99 3.55 -8.13
N ALA A 474 3.67 3.60 -8.32
CA ALA A 474 3.03 3.24 -9.57
C ALA A 474 3.43 4.17 -10.72
N ASP A 475 3.49 5.48 -10.49
CA ASP A 475 3.90 6.46 -11.48
C ASP A 475 5.37 6.26 -11.89
N GLY A 476 6.26 6.00 -10.92
CA GLY A 476 7.66 5.68 -11.19
C GLY A 476 7.82 4.42 -12.04
N LEU A 477 7.05 3.36 -11.74
CA LEU A 477 7.03 2.12 -12.53
C LEU A 477 6.45 2.34 -13.93
N ARG A 478 5.43 3.19 -14.05
CA ARG A 478 4.77 3.51 -15.31
C ARG A 478 5.74 4.20 -16.26
N GLU A 479 6.45 5.20 -15.77
CA GLU A 479 7.42 5.95 -16.59
C GLU A 479 8.49 5.03 -17.18
N GLU A 480 9.01 4.11 -16.37
CA GLU A 480 10.00 3.13 -16.84
C GLU A 480 9.40 2.09 -17.78
N SER A 481 8.15 1.67 -17.57
CA SER A 481 7.47 0.74 -18.48
C SER A 481 7.18 1.30 -19.87
N LEU A 482 7.16 2.63 -20.04
CA LEU A 482 6.98 3.30 -21.33
C LEU A 482 8.31 3.49 -22.10
N LYS A 483 9.45 3.35 -21.41
CA LYS A 483 10.79 3.45 -22.00
C LYS A 483 11.29 2.09 -22.52
N ASP A 484 10.66 1.00 -22.09
CA ASP A 484 10.87 -0.38 -22.53
C ASP A 484 9.96 -0.74 -23.71
#